data_AF-A0A7X3ZF58-F1
#
_entry.id   AF-A0A7X3ZF58-F1
#
_cell.length_a   1.000
_cell.length_b   1.000
_cell.length_c   1.000
_cell.angle_alpha   90.00
_cell.angle_beta   90.00
_cell.angle_gamma   90.00
#
_symmetry.space_group_name_H-M   'P 1'
#
loop_
_entity.id
_entity.type
_entity.pdbx_description
1 polymer ?
#
loop_
_entity_poly.entity_id
_entity_poly.type
_entity_poly.pdbx_seq_one_letter_code
_entity_poly.pdbx_strand_id
1 'polypeptide(L)'
;MLTDFTAANGATGVVPMSHRSRRSSPPSDIGADSPLIKPVEGRAGSVMLWHGGAFHQARANQSEDVRIGLNIAYYPPWFNNWIEGGHQPLWPETYERMPEDFRSLCPKLLGRRRADRYEQR
;
A
#
# COMPACT_ATOMS: atom_id res chain seq x y z
N MET A 1 1.09 -10.57 -1.76
CA MET A 1 2.43 -10.81 -2.35
C MET A 1 2.20 -11.44 -3.71
N LEU A 2 2.65 -10.82 -4.81
CA LEU A 2 2.42 -11.37 -6.17
C LEU A 2 3.54 -12.33 -6.58
N THR A 3 4.75 -12.12 -6.05
CA THR A 3 5.85 -13.08 -6.04
C THR A 3 6.15 -13.51 -4.61
N ASP A 4 7.07 -14.45 -4.42
CA ASP A 4 7.61 -14.78 -3.10
C ASP A 4 8.33 -13.56 -2.50
N PHE A 5 8.17 -13.38 -1.19
CA PHE A 5 8.86 -12.38 -0.38
C PHE A 5 9.79 -13.12 0.57
N THR A 6 11.08 -12.85 0.46
CA THR A 6 12.13 -13.42 1.31
C THR A 6 13.00 -12.31 1.89
N ALA A 7 13.73 -12.62 2.96
CA ALA A 7 14.67 -11.69 3.56
C ALA A 7 15.76 -11.24 2.57
N ALA A 8 16.13 -12.12 1.62
CA ALA A 8 17.12 -11.85 0.58
C ALA A 8 16.59 -10.97 -0.55
N ASN A 9 15.35 -11.18 -0.98
CA ASN A 9 14.76 -10.41 -2.09
C ASN A 9 14.10 -9.08 -1.68
N GLY A 10 14.38 -8.64 -0.44
CA GLY A 10 13.95 -7.35 0.07
C GLY A 10 12.52 -7.33 0.59
N ALA A 11 12.00 -8.44 1.16
CA ALA A 11 10.70 -8.49 1.83
C ALA A 11 10.46 -7.26 2.73
N THR A 12 9.21 -6.80 2.76
CA THR A 12 8.83 -5.60 3.50
C THR A 12 9.24 -5.74 4.96
N GLY A 13 10.03 -4.78 5.45
CA GLY A 13 10.43 -4.71 6.84
C GLY A 13 9.39 -3.97 7.65
N VAL A 14 9.05 -4.48 8.83
CA VAL A 14 8.16 -3.82 9.79
C VAL A 14 8.83 -3.77 11.15
N VAL A 15 8.59 -2.71 11.93
CA VAL A 15 8.90 -2.74 13.37
C VAL A 15 7.64 -3.19 14.10
N PRO A 16 7.59 -4.42 14.64
CA PRO A 16 6.39 -4.93 15.32
C PRO A 16 5.95 -3.98 16.43
N MET A 17 4.64 -3.78 16.57
CA MET A 17 4.02 -2.94 17.61
C MET A 17 4.37 -1.44 17.57
N SER A 18 5.14 -0.96 16.60
CA SER A 18 5.53 0.46 16.47
C SER A 18 4.35 1.44 16.36
N HIS A 19 3.19 1.00 15.85
CA HIS A 19 1.96 1.79 15.82
C HIS A 19 1.49 2.24 17.22
N ARG A 20 1.93 1.58 18.29
CA ARG A 20 1.63 1.94 19.68
C ARG A 20 2.58 2.97 20.27
N SER A 21 3.67 3.30 19.57
CA SER A 21 4.69 4.24 20.05
C SER A 21 4.20 5.69 20.13
N ARG A 22 3.09 6.02 19.43
CA ARG A 22 2.55 7.39 19.28
C ARG A 22 3.54 8.39 18.65
N ARG A 23 4.60 7.89 18.02
CA ARG A 23 5.59 8.70 17.30
C ARG A 23 5.15 8.85 15.85
N SER A 24 5.32 10.05 15.30
CA SER A 24 5.06 10.35 13.89
C SER A 24 6.14 9.78 12.96
N SER A 25 7.34 9.54 13.47
CA SER A 25 8.46 8.98 12.73
C SER A 25 9.27 8.00 13.59
N PRO A 26 10.02 7.08 12.96
CA PRO A 26 11.01 6.26 13.68
C PRO A 26 12.02 7.15 14.42
N PRO A 27 12.44 6.77 15.63
CA PRO A 27 13.63 7.34 16.28
C PRO A 27 14.85 7.30 15.36
N SER A 28 15.75 8.28 15.50
CA SER A 28 16.93 8.42 14.63
C SER A 28 17.93 7.26 14.72
N ASP A 29 17.91 6.50 15.81
CA ASP A 29 18.69 5.28 16.03
C ASP A 29 18.11 4.05 15.32
N ILE A 30 16.87 4.12 14.82
CA ILE A 30 16.29 3.09 13.96
C ILE A 30 16.65 3.39 12.50
N GLY A 31 17.88 3.03 12.12
CA GLY A 31 18.33 3.03 10.72
C GLY A 31 17.75 1.88 9.90
N ALA A 32 18.05 1.88 8.60
CA ALA A 32 17.54 0.88 7.64
C ALA A 32 17.94 -0.57 7.98
N ASP A 33 19.08 -0.77 8.64
CA ASP A 33 19.59 -2.08 9.06
C ASP A 33 19.28 -2.41 10.54
N SER A 34 18.41 -1.63 11.18
CA SER A 34 18.06 -1.85 12.59
C SER A 34 17.52 -3.27 12.81
N PRO A 35 18.00 -4.01 13.84
CA PRO A 35 17.51 -5.36 14.14
C PRO A 35 16.05 -5.37 14.62
N LEU A 36 15.48 -4.21 14.94
CA LEU A 36 14.06 -4.06 15.26
C LEU A 36 13.16 -4.23 14.03
N ILE A 37 13.72 -4.05 12.83
CA ILE A 37 13.00 -4.20 11.56
C ILE A 37 12.98 -5.68 11.19
N LYS A 38 11.80 -6.29 11.25
CA LYS A 38 11.59 -7.70 10.90
C LYS A 38 11.05 -7.83 9.49
N PRO A 39 11.66 -8.65 8.62
CA PRO A 39 11.10 -8.93 7.30
C PRO A 39 9.80 -9.72 7.45
N VAL A 40 8.81 -9.39 6.63
CA VAL A 40 7.59 -10.19 6.50
C VAL A 40 7.70 -11.03 5.24
N GLU A 41 8.14 -12.27 5.45
CA GLU A 41 8.30 -13.27 4.41
C GLU A 41 6.99 -14.01 4.13
N GLY A 42 6.83 -14.50 2.91
CA GLY A 42 5.66 -15.23 2.50
C GLY A 42 5.72 -15.65 1.04
N ARG A 43 4.99 -16.70 0.70
CA ARG A 43 4.90 -17.18 -0.69
C ARG A 43 3.97 -16.28 -1.51
N ALA A 44 4.10 -16.33 -2.84
CA ALA A 44 3.14 -15.75 -3.77
C ALA A 44 1.70 -16.13 -3.36
N GLY A 45 0.80 -15.15 -3.35
CA GLY A 45 -0.56 -15.28 -2.82
C GLY A 45 -0.73 -14.94 -1.34
N SER A 46 0.34 -14.88 -0.55
CA SER A 46 0.24 -14.50 0.87
C SER A 46 -0.19 -13.03 1.01
N VAL A 47 -0.98 -12.73 2.04
CA VAL A 47 -1.47 -11.38 2.36
C VAL A 47 -0.88 -10.93 3.68
N MET A 48 -0.25 -9.75 3.68
CA MET A 48 0.14 -9.05 4.90
C MET A 48 -0.89 -7.95 5.15
N LEU A 49 -1.55 -8.01 6.31
CA LEU A 49 -2.38 -6.93 6.83
C LEU A 49 -1.59 -6.21 7.93
N TRP A 50 -1.48 -4.89 7.85
CA TRP A 50 -0.79 -4.10 8.87
C TRP A 50 -1.51 -2.79 9.16
N HIS A 51 -1.24 -2.24 10.35
CA HIS A 51 -1.80 -0.97 10.79
C HIS A 51 -1.05 0.20 10.12
N GLY A 52 -1.76 1.20 9.58
CA GLY A 52 -1.16 2.32 8.83
C GLY A 52 -0.11 3.14 9.60
N GLY A 53 -0.23 3.19 10.94
CA GLY A 53 0.77 3.81 11.82
C GLY A 53 2.01 2.95 12.16
N ALA A 54 2.14 1.73 11.63
CA ALA A 54 3.33 0.91 11.88
C ALA A 54 4.51 1.41 11.04
N PHE A 55 5.69 1.54 11.66
CA PHE A 55 6.92 1.80 10.94
C PHE A 55 7.24 0.61 10.04
N HIS A 56 7.44 0.89 8.76
CA HIS A 56 7.71 -0.10 7.74
C HIS A 56 8.59 0.50 6.65
N GLN A 57 9.31 -0.36 5.93
CA GLN A 57 10.13 0.02 4.79
C GLN A 57 10.23 -1.12 3.78
N ALA A 58 10.52 -0.79 2.52
CA ALA A 58 11.09 -1.77 1.61
C ALA A 58 12.53 -2.06 2.07
N ARG A 59 12.89 -3.34 2.25
CA ARG A 59 14.28 -3.72 2.51
C ARG A 59 15.04 -3.83 1.19
N ALA A 60 16.37 -3.71 1.26
CA ALA A 60 17.24 -3.90 0.11
C ALA A 60 17.03 -5.30 -0.49
N ASN A 61 16.89 -5.37 -1.81
CA ASN A 61 16.92 -6.61 -2.56
C ASN A 61 18.39 -6.95 -2.85
N GLN A 62 18.86 -8.07 -2.34
CA GLN A 62 20.22 -8.59 -2.49
C GLN A 62 20.24 -9.87 -3.33
N SER A 63 19.17 -10.11 -4.09
CA SER A 63 19.01 -11.26 -4.97
C SER A 63 18.86 -10.81 -6.42
N GLU A 64 18.88 -11.76 -7.34
CA GLU A 64 18.59 -11.54 -8.77
C GLU A 64 17.07 -11.54 -9.08
N ASP A 65 16.23 -11.78 -8.08
CA ASP A 65 14.77 -11.89 -8.27
C ASP A 65 14.10 -10.52 -8.35
N VAL A 66 13.08 -10.41 -9.21
CA VAL A 66 12.16 -9.26 -9.22
C VAL A 66 11.02 -9.51 -8.25
N ARG A 67 11.01 -8.79 -7.13
CA ARG A 67 9.94 -8.87 -6.12
C ARG A 67 8.76 -7.96 -6.47
N ILE A 68 7.57 -8.52 -6.66
CA ILE A 68 6.35 -7.78 -7.01
C ILE A 68 5.32 -7.88 -5.87
N GLY A 69 4.91 -6.71 -5.36
CA GLY A 69 3.85 -6.57 -4.36
C GLY A 69 2.72 -5.69 -4.86
N LEU A 70 1.48 -6.05 -4.51
CA LEU A 70 0.32 -5.18 -4.64
C LEU A 70 -0.02 -4.62 -3.25
N ASN A 71 0.04 -3.30 -3.11
CA ASN A 71 -0.37 -2.60 -1.90
C ASN A 71 -1.78 -2.03 -2.10
N ILE A 72 -2.68 -2.31 -1.15
CA ILE A 72 -4.05 -1.80 -1.13
C ILE A 72 -4.24 -1.12 0.22
N ALA A 73 -4.48 0.19 0.20
CA ALA A 73 -4.82 0.93 1.40
C ALA A 73 -6.31 0.84 1.68
N TYR A 74 -6.68 0.45 2.90
CA TYR A 74 -8.05 0.46 3.39
C TYR A 74 -8.16 1.44 4.55
N TYR A 75 -8.96 2.49 4.37
CA TYR A 75 -9.14 3.56 5.35
C TYR A 75 -10.57 4.09 5.32
N PRO A 76 -11.04 4.73 6.40
CA PRO A 76 -12.35 5.37 6.42
C PRO A 76 -12.48 6.44 5.32
N PRO A 77 -13.68 6.64 4.74
CA PRO A 77 -13.90 7.60 3.64
C PRO A 77 -13.45 9.04 3.94
N TRP A 78 -13.50 9.46 5.21
CA TRP A 78 -13.10 10.79 5.68
C TRP A 78 -11.60 10.93 5.96
N PHE A 79 -10.84 9.83 5.98
CA PHE A 79 -9.40 9.87 6.19
C PHE A 79 -8.67 10.18 4.87
N ASN A 80 -9.30 9.85 3.76
CA ASN A 80 -8.77 10.10 2.42
C ASN A 80 -9.49 11.28 1.77
N ASN A 81 -9.22 12.46 2.29
CA ASN A 81 -9.69 13.70 1.70
C ASN A 81 -8.74 14.08 0.55
N TRP A 82 -8.86 13.49 -0.64
CA TRP A 82 -8.34 14.12 -1.87
C TRP A 82 -6.81 14.35 -2.05
N ILE A 83 -5.93 14.01 -1.10
CA ILE A 83 -4.49 14.36 -1.14
C ILE A 83 -3.78 13.41 -2.11
N GLU A 84 -3.51 13.68 -3.39
CA GLU A 84 -2.87 14.86 -3.97
C GLU A 84 -3.50 15.24 -5.33
N GLY A 85 -4.80 15.52 -5.39
CA GLY A 85 -5.48 15.95 -6.60
C GLY A 85 -5.56 14.86 -7.68
N GLY A 86 -6.76 14.50 -8.10
CA GLY A 86 -6.95 13.81 -9.38
C GLY A 86 -6.38 12.41 -9.58
N HIS A 87 -6.44 11.52 -8.58
CA HIS A 87 -6.20 10.09 -8.83
C HIS A 87 -6.98 9.60 -10.06
N GLN A 88 -6.44 8.63 -10.80
CA GLN A 88 -7.09 8.20 -12.05
C GLN A 88 -8.54 7.77 -11.75
N PRO A 89 -9.53 8.31 -12.49
CA PRO A 89 -10.90 7.85 -12.34
C PRO A 89 -10.99 6.37 -12.72
N LEU A 90 -11.99 5.69 -12.20
CA LEU A 90 -12.27 4.31 -12.62
C LEU A 90 -12.86 4.33 -14.02
N TRP A 91 -12.37 3.45 -14.89
CA TRP A 91 -13.00 3.29 -16.21
C TRP A 91 -14.45 2.82 -16.04
N PRO A 92 -15.43 3.43 -16.73
CA PRO A 92 -16.85 3.08 -16.59
C PRO A 92 -17.10 1.57 -16.75
N GLU A 93 -16.48 0.96 -17.76
CA GLU A 93 -16.64 -0.46 -18.09
C GLU A 93 -16.03 -1.37 -17.03
N THR A 94 -14.99 -0.90 -16.33
CA THR A 94 -14.44 -1.60 -15.16
C THR A 94 -15.41 -1.52 -13.99
N TYR A 95 -15.98 -0.35 -13.71
CA TYR A 95 -16.94 -0.17 -12.62
C TYR A 95 -18.24 -0.97 -12.84
N GLU A 96 -18.76 -1.00 -14.06
CA GLU A 96 -19.95 -1.79 -14.44
C GLU A 96 -19.77 -3.30 -14.23
N ARG A 97 -18.54 -3.80 -14.47
CA ARG A 97 -18.19 -5.21 -14.26
C ARG A 97 -17.94 -5.59 -12.80
N MET A 98 -17.71 -4.63 -11.91
CA MET A 98 -17.45 -4.92 -10.50
C MET A 98 -18.70 -5.50 -9.82
N PRO A 99 -18.57 -6.48 -8.91
CA PRO A 99 -19.65 -6.87 -8.01
C PRO A 99 -20.15 -5.69 -7.17
N GLU A 100 -21.40 -5.73 -6.72
CA GLU A 100 -22.02 -4.65 -5.94
C GLU A 100 -21.22 -4.30 -4.67
N ASP A 101 -20.75 -5.32 -3.95
CA ASP A 101 -19.95 -5.11 -2.73
C ASP A 101 -18.67 -4.32 -3.02
N PHE A 102 -18.01 -4.57 -4.15
CA PHE A 102 -16.79 -3.85 -4.55
C PHE A 102 -17.10 -2.42 -4.98
N ARG A 103 -18.23 -2.22 -5.68
CA ARG A 103 -18.70 -0.89 -6.04
C ARG A 103 -18.98 -0.01 -4.83
N SER A 104 -19.39 -0.59 -3.71
CA SER A 104 -19.64 0.14 -2.45
C SER A 104 -18.34 0.63 -1.78
N LEU A 105 -17.20 -0.03 -2.07
CA LEU A 105 -15.89 0.34 -1.56
C LEU A 105 -15.18 1.38 -2.44
N CYS A 106 -15.65 1.60 -3.66
CA CYS A 106 -15.04 2.51 -4.61
C CYS A 106 -15.77 3.86 -4.70
N PRO A 107 -15.04 4.98 -4.85
CA PRO A 107 -15.67 6.24 -5.22
C PRO A 107 -16.27 6.11 -6.62
N LYS A 108 -17.53 6.56 -6.80
CA LYS A 108 -18.24 6.56 -8.10
C LYS A 108 -17.69 7.59 -9.10
N LEU A 109 -16.38 7.87 -9.06
CA LEU A 109 -15.74 8.81 -9.96
C LEU A 109 -15.25 8.08 -11.22
N LEU A 110 -16.08 8.13 -12.25
CA LEU A 110 -15.86 7.39 -13.49
C LEU A 110 -15.28 8.29 -14.59
N GLY A 111 -14.39 7.76 -15.41
CA GLY A 111 -13.73 8.47 -16.51
C GLY A 111 -12.58 7.66 -17.07
N ARG A 112 -12.15 7.95 -18.31
CA ARG A 112 -11.01 7.26 -18.93
C ARG A 112 -9.69 7.98 -18.68
N ARG A 113 -9.75 9.30 -18.52
CA ARG A 113 -8.60 10.15 -18.24
C ARG A 113 -8.92 11.04 -17.06
N ARG A 114 -7.89 11.36 -16.28
CA ARG A 114 -7.94 12.40 -15.24
C ARG A 114 -8.55 13.71 -15.74
N ALA A 115 -8.14 14.17 -16.93
CA ALA A 115 -8.62 15.42 -17.52
C ALA A 115 -10.15 15.45 -17.69
N ASP A 116 -10.78 14.30 -17.95
CA ASP A 116 -12.23 14.20 -18.10
C ASP A 116 -13.00 14.52 -16.81
N ARG A 117 -12.34 14.49 -15.64
CA ARG A 117 -12.99 14.60 -14.33
C ARG A 117 -12.43 15.69 -13.43
N TYR A 118 -11.16 16.05 -13.59
CA TYR A 118 -10.48 16.95 -12.66
C TYR A 118 -10.00 18.27 -13.28
N GLU A 119 -9.96 18.37 -14.61
CA GLU A 119 -9.36 19.52 -15.30
C GLU A 119 -10.38 20.31 -16.15
N GLN A 120 -11.65 19.91 -16.11
CA GLN A 120 -12.75 20.69 -16.68
C GLN A 120 -13.04 21.88 -15.75
N ARG A 121 -12.54 23.06 -16.14
CA ARG A 121 -12.87 24.35 -15.50
C ARG A 121 -14.22 24.86 -16.00
#